data_AF-A0A3P9GXQ8-F1
#
_entry.id   AF-A0A3P9GXQ8-F1
#
_cell.length_a   1.000
_cell.length_b   1.000
_cell.length_c   1.000
_cell.angle_alpha   90.00
_cell.angle_beta   90.00
_cell.angle_gamma   90.00
#
_symmetry.space_group_name_H-M   'P 1'
#
loop_
_entity.id
_entity.type
_entity.pdbx_description
1 polymer ?
#
loop_
_entity_poly.entity_id
_entity_poly.type
_entity_poly.pdbx_seq_one_letter_code
_entity_poly.pdbx_strand_id
1 'polypeptide(L)'
;MWRCVFLAALFAVGFGFMTGGLMDIDSHDAGVLDALNYAVQTHNSRSNDMYVSQVTEVIGAQAQVVAGVKYIITVKMARTSCRKGSDNEVCSAHTDPQLAQPYQCTFTVWSRPWLNDTRVLKEKCG
;
A
#
# COMPACT_ATOMS: atom_id res chain seq x y z
N MET A 1 -25.53 37.69 -42.28
CA MET A 1 -25.66 36.24 -42.01
C MET A 1 -24.34 35.57 -42.35
N TRP A 2 -23.51 35.23 -41.36
CA TRP A 2 -22.40 34.31 -41.56
C TRP A 2 -22.23 33.51 -40.28
N ARG A 3 -22.61 32.23 -40.34
CA ARG A 3 -22.51 31.31 -39.20
C ARG A 3 -21.02 30.98 -39.00
N CYS A 4 -20.44 31.41 -37.89
CA CYS A 4 -19.18 30.86 -37.40
C CYS A 4 -19.47 29.40 -37.00
N VAL A 5 -19.02 28.47 -37.86
CA VAL A 5 -19.02 27.05 -37.55
C VAL A 5 -18.04 26.85 -36.40
N PHE A 6 -18.56 26.63 -35.20
CA PHE A 6 -17.79 26.18 -34.05
C PHE A 6 -17.31 24.76 -34.33
N LEU A 7 -16.05 24.63 -34.75
CA LEU A 7 -15.33 23.36 -34.72
C LEU A 7 -15.05 23.02 -33.25
N ALA A 8 -15.91 22.22 -32.64
CA ALA A 8 -15.63 21.56 -31.37
C ALA A 8 -14.54 20.51 -31.62
N ALA A 9 -13.29 20.86 -31.35
CA ALA A 9 -12.21 19.89 -31.26
C ALA A 9 -12.43 19.05 -29.99
N LEU A 10 -13.04 17.88 -30.15
CA LEU A 10 -13.05 16.85 -29.13
C LEU A 10 -11.63 16.32 -28.98
N PHE A 11 -10.87 16.87 -28.02
CA PHE A 11 -9.65 16.22 -27.53
C PHE A 11 -10.08 14.95 -26.79
N ALA A 12 -10.21 13.85 -27.52
CA ALA A 12 -10.15 12.51 -26.94
C ALA A 12 -8.72 12.31 -26.42
N VAL A 13 -8.45 12.79 -25.20
CA VAL A 13 -7.27 12.38 -24.45
C VAL A 13 -7.52 10.93 -24.06
N GLY A 14 -7.10 10.00 -24.92
CA GLY A 14 -7.01 8.59 -24.55
C GLY A 14 -6.02 8.49 -23.40
N PHE A 15 -6.49 8.20 -22.20
CA PHE A 15 -5.63 7.77 -21.09
C PHE A 15 -5.08 6.38 -21.43
N GLY A 16 -4.04 6.34 -22.26
CA GLY A 16 -3.26 5.14 -22.49
C GLY A 16 -2.50 4.80 -21.23
N PHE A 17 -2.94 3.76 -20.50
CA PHE A 17 -2.18 3.21 -19.39
C PHE A 17 -0.88 2.60 -19.95
N MET A 18 0.25 3.30 -19.78
CA MET A 18 1.56 2.74 -20.13
C MET A 18 1.92 1.64 -19.14
N THR A 19 1.90 0.38 -19.59
CA THR A 19 2.36 -0.75 -18.78
C THR A 19 3.89 -0.68 -18.62
N GLY A 20 4.38 -0.69 -17.37
CA GLY A 20 5.81 -0.69 -17.04
C GLY A 20 6.32 0.57 -16.32
N GLY A 21 5.60 1.68 -16.38
CA GLY A 21 5.83 2.85 -15.51
C GLY A 21 5.23 2.66 -14.10
N LEU A 22 5.65 3.49 -13.14
CA LEU A 22 4.93 3.63 -11.87
C LEU A 22 3.63 4.39 -12.16
N MET A 23 2.52 3.85 -11.68
CA MET A 23 1.20 4.47 -11.78
C MET A 23 0.56 4.50 -10.40
N ASP A 24 -0.10 5.61 -10.07
CA ASP A 24 -0.95 5.69 -8.88
C ASP A 24 -2.12 4.72 -9.04
N ILE A 25 -2.43 4.00 -7.97
CA ILE A 25 -3.52 3.01 -7.91
C ILE A 25 -4.34 3.24 -6.65
N ASP A 26 -5.62 2.85 -6.69
CA ASP A 26 -6.50 2.93 -5.54
C ASP A 26 -5.93 2.12 -4.36
N SER A 27 -5.93 2.69 -3.16
CA SER A 27 -5.46 2.02 -1.95
C SER A 27 -6.32 0.82 -1.54
N HIS A 28 -7.55 0.73 -2.03
CA HIS A 28 -8.49 -0.37 -1.82
C HIS A 28 -8.43 -1.42 -2.94
N ASP A 29 -7.53 -1.28 -3.92
CA ASP A 29 -7.27 -2.33 -4.90
C ASP A 29 -6.87 -3.62 -4.18
N ALA A 30 -7.45 -4.75 -4.58
CA ALA A 30 -7.23 -6.03 -3.91
C ALA A 30 -5.74 -6.42 -3.88
N GLY A 31 -5.00 -6.14 -4.96
CA GLY A 31 -3.57 -6.43 -5.02
C GLY A 31 -2.74 -5.53 -4.10
N VAL A 32 -3.16 -4.27 -3.91
CA VAL A 32 -2.55 -3.36 -2.91
C VAL A 32 -2.80 -3.87 -1.50
N LEU A 33 -4.04 -4.28 -1.19
CA LEU A 33 -4.41 -4.80 0.13
C LEU A 33 -3.65 -6.09 0.46
N ASP A 34 -3.56 -7.04 -0.48
CA ASP A 34 -2.80 -8.28 -0.30
C ASP A 34 -1.30 -8.01 -0.10
N ALA A 35 -0.72 -7.12 -0.90
CA ALA A 35 0.68 -6.73 -0.78
C ALA A 35 0.95 -6.03 0.56
N LEU A 36 0.06 -5.15 1.01
CA LEU A 36 0.16 -4.45 2.28
C LEU A 36 0.05 -5.43 3.45
N ASN A 37 -0.91 -6.36 3.41
CA ASN A 37 -1.09 -7.40 4.44
C ASN A 37 0.17 -8.25 4.58
N TYR A 38 0.75 -8.70 3.46
CA TYR A 38 2.01 -9.44 3.46
C TYR A 38 3.16 -8.61 4.05
N ALA A 39 3.25 -7.33 3.68
CA ALA A 39 4.29 -6.43 4.17
C ALA A 39 4.20 -6.18 5.68
N VAL A 40 3.00 -5.94 6.21
CA VAL A 40 2.75 -5.71 7.63
C VAL A 40 3.03 -6.97 8.46
N GLN A 41 2.65 -8.15 7.97
CA GLN A 41 3.01 -9.41 8.62
C GLN A 41 4.53 -9.62 8.65
N THR A 42 5.21 -9.33 7.55
CA THR A 42 6.67 -9.40 7.44
C THR A 42 7.37 -8.39 8.36
N HIS A 43 6.85 -7.16 8.45
CA HIS A 43 7.34 -6.13 9.36
C HIS A 43 7.23 -6.60 10.82
N ASN A 44 6.05 -7.09 11.21
CA ASN A 44 5.82 -7.56 12.57
C ASN A 44 6.68 -8.77 12.96
N SER A 45 6.91 -9.71 12.04
CA SER A 45 7.76 -10.87 12.33
C SER A 45 9.26 -10.52 12.45
N ARG A 46 9.71 -9.46 11.77
CA ARG A 46 11.10 -8.96 11.83
C ARG A 46 11.33 -7.95 12.96
N SER A 47 10.29 -7.25 13.40
CA SER A 47 10.37 -6.27 14.48
C SER A 47 10.63 -6.95 15.83
N ASN A 48 11.51 -6.35 16.65
CA ASN A 48 11.79 -6.79 18.01
C ASN A 48 10.76 -6.30 19.04
N ASP A 49 9.72 -5.58 18.61
CA ASP A 49 8.64 -5.15 19.50
C ASP A 49 7.87 -6.38 20.04
N MET A 50 7.48 -6.36 21.32
CA MET A 50 6.64 -7.40 21.91
C MET A 50 5.18 -7.30 21.43
N TYR A 51 4.77 -6.15 20.93
CA TYR A 51 3.42 -5.86 20.47
C TYR A 51 3.35 -5.83 18.94
N VAL A 52 2.18 -6.16 18.42
CA VAL A 52 1.89 -6.06 16.99
C VAL A 52 1.67 -4.59 16.63
N SER A 53 2.23 -4.13 15.52
CA SER A 53 1.88 -2.86 14.89
C SER A 53 0.89 -3.08 13.75
N GLN A 54 -0.05 -2.15 13.58
CA GLN A 54 -1.04 -2.19 12.52
C GLN A 54 -1.02 -0.92 11.69
N VAL A 55 -1.63 -1.00 10.50
CA VAL A 55 -1.91 0.17 9.67
C VAL A 55 -3.06 0.96 10.27
N THR A 56 -2.88 2.26 10.43
CA THR A 56 -3.94 3.20 10.83
C THR A 56 -4.46 4.01 9.65
N GLU A 57 -3.63 4.22 8.62
CA GLU A 57 -3.99 4.99 7.44
C GLU A 57 -3.13 4.56 6.25
N VAL A 58 -3.73 4.42 5.06
CA VAL A 58 -3.00 4.28 3.81
C VAL A 58 -2.88 5.66 3.16
N ILE A 59 -1.66 6.18 3.09
CA ILE A 59 -1.38 7.53 2.55
C ILE A 59 -1.40 7.50 1.01
N GLY A 60 -0.92 6.41 0.40
CA GLY A 60 -0.94 6.26 -1.05
C GLY A 60 -0.32 4.95 -1.52
N ALA A 61 -0.68 4.55 -2.73
CA ALA A 61 -0.20 3.33 -3.37
C ALA A 61 0.13 3.58 -4.84
N GLN A 62 1.22 2.95 -5.29
CA GLN A 62 1.64 2.93 -6.70
C GLN A 62 1.93 1.51 -7.13
N ALA A 63 1.68 1.19 -8.39
CA ALA A 63 1.96 -0.11 -8.97
C ALA A 63 2.84 0.00 -10.23
N GLN A 64 3.65 -1.03 -10.47
CA GLN A 64 4.47 -1.18 -11.67
C GLN A 64 4.45 -2.64 -12.12
N VAL A 65 4.15 -2.90 -13.39
CA VAL A 65 4.23 -4.25 -13.98
C VAL A 65 5.69 -4.54 -14.37
N VAL A 66 6.33 -5.50 -13.69
CA VAL A 66 7.74 -5.89 -13.88
C VAL A 66 7.94 -7.38 -13.57
N ALA A 67 7.68 -8.25 -14.56
CA ALA A 67 7.74 -9.72 -14.40
C ALA A 67 7.02 -10.20 -13.13
N GLY A 68 5.86 -9.59 -12.84
CA GLY A 68 5.27 -9.47 -11.51
C GLY A 68 4.59 -8.11 -11.39
N VAL A 69 4.00 -7.83 -10.23
CA VAL A 69 3.51 -6.49 -9.89
C VAL A 69 4.31 -5.99 -8.69
N LYS A 70 4.95 -4.83 -8.86
CA LYS A 70 5.65 -4.14 -7.78
C LYS A 70 4.73 -3.06 -7.24
N TYR A 71 4.39 -3.16 -5.96
CA TYR A 71 3.63 -2.17 -5.22
C TYR A 71 4.57 -1.31 -4.38
N ILE A 72 4.36 -0.01 -4.38
CA ILE A 72 4.98 0.94 -3.45
C ILE A 72 3.86 1.55 -2.62
N ILE A 73 3.81 1.24 -1.33
CA ILE A 73 2.69 1.56 -0.46
C ILE A 73 3.22 2.36 0.72
N THR A 74 2.68 3.56 0.92
CA THR A 74 3.01 4.41 2.06
C THR A 74 1.85 4.42 3.04
N VAL A 75 2.13 4.12 4.31
CA VAL A 75 1.12 3.95 5.36
C VAL A 75 1.58 4.59 6.67
N LYS A 76 0.62 5.00 7.49
CA LYS A 76 0.85 5.24 8.92
C LYS A 76 0.62 3.93 9.68
N MET A 77 1.56 3.64 10.56
CA MET A 77 1.56 2.49 11.46
C MET A 77 1.39 2.98 12.89
N ALA A 78 0.80 2.14 13.75
CA ALA A 78 0.77 2.35 15.19
C ALA A 78 0.84 1.02 15.93
N ARG A 79 1.46 1.02 17.12
CA ARG A 79 1.48 -0.11 18.03
C ARG A 79 0.05 -0.39 18.52
N THR A 80 -0.28 -1.67 18.63
CA THR A 80 -1.55 -2.17 19.20
C THR A 80 -1.37 -2.60 20.64
N SER A 81 -2.47 -2.92 21.33
CA SER A 81 -2.43 -3.60 22.64
C SER A 81 -2.16 -5.10 22.54
N CYS A 82 -2.15 -5.68 21.33
CA CYS A 82 -1.92 -7.10 21.12
C CYS A 82 -0.46 -7.48 21.27
N ARG A 83 -0.20 -8.49 22.11
CA ARG A 83 1.11 -9.12 22.18
C ARG A 83 1.32 -10.04 20.96
N LYS A 84 2.55 -10.15 20.48
CA LYS A 84 2.89 -11.14 19.46
C LYS A 84 2.74 -12.56 20.04
N GLY A 85 2.13 -13.45 19.27
CA GLY A 85 1.96 -14.87 19.63
C GLY A 85 0.77 -15.19 20.55
N SER A 86 -0.10 -14.21 20.85
CA SER A 86 -1.40 -14.48 21.47
C SER A 86 -2.50 -14.63 20.41
N ASP A 87 -3.46 -15.51 20.66
CA ASP A 87 -4.66 -15.69 19.85
C ASP A 87 -5.62 -14.50 20.05
N ASN A 88 -5.32 -13.37 19.42
CA ASN A 88 -6.21 -12.22 19.39
C ASN A 88 -6.93 -12.19 18.04
N GLU A 89 -8.26 -12.26 18.06
CA GLU A 89 -9.08 -12.22 16.84
C GLU A 89 -9.07 -10.84 16.16
N VAL A 90 -8.90 -9.76 16.94
CA VAL A 90 -8.86 -8.39 16.45
C VAL A 90 -7.82 -7.58 17.23
N CYS A 91 -6.86 -7.02 16.52
CA CYS A 91 -5.91 -6.05 17.06
C CYS A 91 -6.31 -4.67 16.59
N SER A 92 -6.35 -3.73 17.54
CA SER A 92 -6.62 -2.31 17.30
C SER A 92 -5.46 -1.48 17.82
N ALA A 93 -5.19 -0.35 17.17
CA ALA A 93 -4.18 0.60 17.59
C ALA A 93 -4.44 1.03 19.04
N HIS A 94 -3.35 1.22 19.79
CA HIS A 94 -3.46 1.64 21.17
C HIS A 94 -4.15 3.00 21.26
N THR A 95 -5.07 3.18 22.21
CA THR A 95 -5.84 4.43 22.35
C THR A 95 -4.99 5.54 22.96
N ASP A 96 -4.06 5.20 23.86
CA ASP A 96 -3.04 6.12 24.36
C ASP A 96 -1.99 6.46 23.29
N PRO A 97 -1.86 7.74 22.87
CA PRO A 97 -0.89 8.18 21.87
C PRO A 97 0.58 7.88 22.23
N GLN A 98 0.93 7.92 23.53
CA GLN A 98 2.29 7.67 23.99
C GLN A 98 2.69 6.19 23.84
N LEU A 99 1.70 5.29 23.91
CA LEU A 99 1.90 3.86 23.74
C LEU A 99 1.73 3.42 22.29
N ALA A 100 0.82 4.07 21.55
CA ALA A 100 0.57 3.84 20.14
C ALA A 100 1.79 4.19 19.27
N GLN A 101 2.55 5.22 19.65
CA GLN A 101 3.80 5.64 19.00
C GLN A 101 3.71 5.61 17.46
N PRO A 102 2.86 6.44 16.84
CA PRO A 102 2.62 6.37 15.40
C PRO A 102 3.88 6.74 14.60
N TYR A 103 4.09 6.04 13.49
CA TYR A 103 5.22 6.23 12.58
C TYR A 103 4.79 5.95 11.14
N GLN A 104 5.51 6.48 10.15
CA GLN A 104 5.21 6.25 8.75
C GLN A 104 6.13 5.16 8.20
N CYS A 105 5.59 4.27 7.37
CA CYS A 105 6.38 3.32 6.60
C CYS A 105 6.06 3.41 5.11
N THR A 106 7.08 3.18 4.29
CA THR A 106 6.93 2.90 2.86
C THR A 106 7.45 1.49 2.59
N PHE A 107 6.56 0.63 2.11
CA PHE A 107 6.87 -0.73 1.70
C PHE A 107 6.98 -0.82 0.18
N THR A 108 7.98 -1.54 -0.32
CA THR A 108 8.05 -1.98 -1.70
C THR A 108 7.88 -3.49 -1.75
N VAL A 109 6.78 -3.95 -2.34
CA VAL A 109 6.39 -5.36 -2.38
C VAL A 109 6.36 -5.84 -3.82
N TRP A 110 6.94 -7.00 -4.11
CA TRP A 110 6.88 -7.62 -5.43
C TRP A 110 6.08 -8.90 -5.35
N SER A 111 4.94 -8.91 -6.06
CA SER A 111 3.98 -10.01 -6.09
C SER A 111 4.03 -10.73 -7.43
N ARG A 112 4.17 -12.06 -7.39
CA ARG A 112 4.04 -12.98 -8.52
C ARG A 112 3.14 -14.14 -8.12
N PRO A 113 1.81 -13.93 -8.13
CA PRO A 113 0.86 -14.92 -7.64
C PRO A 113 0.97 -16.27 -8.36
N TRP A 114 1.28 -16.26 -9.67
CA TRP A 114 1.45 -17.48 -10.48
C TRP A 114 2.67 -18.33 -10.09
N LEU A 115 3.58 -17.81 -9.26
CA LEU A 115 4.70 -18.55 -8.70
C LEU A 115 4.56 -18.78 -7.18
N ASN A 116 3.45 -18.36 -6.56
CA ASN A 116 3.28 -18.29 -5.11
C ASN A 116 4.43 -17.54 -4.42
N ASP A 117 4.92 -16.46 -5.05
CA ASP A 117 6.10 -15.73 -4.60
C ASP A 117 5.79 -14.24 -4.41
N THR A 118 5.68 -13.83 -3.14
CA THR A 118 5.51 -12.45 -2.72
C THR A 118 6.66 -12.07 -1.81
N ARG A 119 7.28 -10.90 -2.01
CA ARG A 119 8.44 -10.46 -1.23
C ARG A 119 8.37 -8.99 -0.90
N VAL A 120 8.77 -8.63 0.32
CA VAL A 120 9.13 -7.25 0.66
C VAL A 120 10.55 -6.99 0.16
N LEU A 121 10.67 -6.16 -0.87
CA LEU A 121 11.96 -5.77 -1.46
C LEU A 121 12.63 -4.65 -0.66
N LYS A 122 11.84 -3.72 -0.15
CA LYS A 122 12.32 -2.56 0.61
C LYS A 122 11.30 -2.17 1.66
N GLU A 123 11.80 -1.75 2.80
CA GLU A 123 11.03 -1.18 3.89
C GLU A 123 11.80 0.03 4.41
N LYS A 124 11.11 1.16 4.55
CA LYS A 124 11.65 2.36 5.19
C LYS A 124 10.59 2.90 6.14
N CYS A 125 10.95 3.01 7.42
CA CYS A 125 10.06 3.56 8.45
C CYS A 125 10.74 4.75 9.14
N GLY A 126 9.96 5.74 9.57
CA GLY A 126 10.43 6.94 10.27
C GLY A 126 9.32 7.87 10.72
#